data_AF-A0A661DRQ8-F1
#
_entry.id   AF-A0A661DRQ8-F1
#
_cell.length_a   1.000
_cell.length_b   1.000
_cell.length_c   1.000
_cell.angle_alpha   90.00
_cell.angle_beta   90.00
_cell.angle_gamma   90.00
#
_symmetry.space_group_name_H-M   'P 1'
#
loop_
_entity.id
_entity.type
_entity.pdbx_description
1 polymer ?
#
loop_
_entity_poly.entity_id
_entity_poly.type
_entity_poly.pdbx_seq_one_letter_code
_entity_poly.pdbx_strand_id
1 'polypeptide(L)'
;MAELGELPAQIETLNATKDERYEAVQATLADFLNVALNDFPEHPGTLQGLGIYADEAILIARDTVIQAGDYKKAIDQLDAASSYFDSLDLPPYQPLVDEIAALQQMRFITRERFDLVKKNMTMDEVKEIAGYPYYQNIQRNEKQGVETWLYRKREGGAAAVYFKMKTSKMYNKNFEAVKIKVVE
;
A
#
# COMPACT_ATOMS: atom_id res chain seq x y z
N MET A 1 -27.94 20.66 23.66
CA MET A 1 -26.56 20.28 24.08
C MET A 1 -26.41 18.75 24.27
N ALA A 2 -27.18 17.90 23.56
CA ALA A 2 -27.06 16.43 23.64
C ALA A 2 -26.36 15.83 22.39
N GLU A 3 -26.37 16.51 21.25
CA GLU A 3 -25.94 15.93 19.96
C GLU A 3 -24.42 15.73 19.79
N LEU A 4 -23.57 16.38 20.59
CA LEU A 4 -22.11 16.30 20.44
C LEU A 4 -21.48 15.06 21.10
N GLY A 5 -22.19 14.39 22.01
CA GLY A 5 -21.70 13.18 22.70
C GLY A 5 -22.02 11.87 21.98
N GLU A 6 -23.00 11.86 21.07
CA GLU A 6 -23.51 10.66 20.39
C GLU A 6 -22.86 10.43 19.02
N LEU A 7 -22.27 11.46 18.43
CA LEU A 7 -21.58 11.39 17.13
C LEU A 7 -20.44 10.35 17.09
N PRO A 8 -19.56 10.21 18.10
CA PRO A 8 -18.50 9.21 18.07
C PRO A 8 -19.06 7.77 18.05
N ALA A 9 -20.10 7.49 18.83
CA ALA A 9 -20.73 6.17 18.89
C ALA A 9 -21.51 5.84 17.60
N GLN A 10 -22.14 6.83 16.98
CA GLN A 10 -22.76 6.66 15.66
C GLN A 10 -21.72 6.43 14.56
N ILE A 11 -20.59 7.13 14.59
CA ILE A 11 -19.48 6.90 13.66
C ILE A 11 -18.91 5.49 13.81
N GLU A 12 -18.71 5.02 15.05
CA GLU A 12 -18.24 3.66 15.31
C GLU A 12 -19.21 2.60 14.80
N THR A 13 -20.51 2.79 15.02
CA THR A 13 -21.57 1.89 14.53
C THR A 13 -21.65 1.89 13.01
N LEU A 14 -21.54 3.06 12.37
CA LEU A 14 -21.53 3.21 10.92
C LEU A 14 -20.29 2.56 10.29
N ASN A 15 -19.13 2.66 10.93
CA ASN A 15 -17.92 1.97 10.50
C ASN A 15 -18.10 0.46 10.60
N ALA A 16 -18.56 -0.07 11.75
CA ALA A 16 -18.81 -1.49 11.90
C ALA A 16 -19.82 -2.04 10.88
N THR A 17 -20.90 -1.29 10.60
CA THR A 17 -21.90 -1.66 9.59
C THR A 17 -21.31 -1.63 8.18
N LYS A 18 -20.45 -0.66 7.89
CA LYS A 18 -19.73 -0.57 6.61
C LYS A 18 -18.79 -1.76 6.44
N ASP A 19 -18.01 -2.11 7.46
CA ASP A 19 -17.10 -3.26 7.43
C ASP A 19 -17.86 -4.57 7.19
N GLU A 20 -18.95 -4.81 7.93
CA GLU A 20 -19.78 -6.02 7.75
C GLU A 20 -20.37 -6.12 6.33
N ARG A 21 -20.89 -5.01 5.79
CA ARG A 21 -21.41 -4.97 4.41
C ARG A 21 -20.31 -5.17 3.37
N TYR A 22 -19.13 -4.62 3.62
CA TYR A 22 -17.97 -4.78 2.74
C TYR A 22 -17.53 -6.24 2.69
N GLU A 23 -17.42 -6.91 3.85
CA GLU A 23 -17.10 -8.33 3.92
C GLU A 23 -18.16 -9.21 3.23
N ALA A 24 -19.46 -8.87 3.37
CA ALA A 24 -20.53 -9.59 2.70
C ALA A 24 -20.47 -9.44 1.17
N VAL A 25 -20.18 -8.24 0.66
CA VAL A 25 -20.01 -7.98 -0.77
C VAL A 25 -18.79 -8.72 -1.33
N GLN A 26 -17.67 -8.67 -0.61
CA GLN A 26 -16.44 -9.41 -0.94
C GLN A 26 -16.69 -10.91 -1.06
N ALA A 27 -17.35 -11.50 -0.06
CA ALA A 27 -17.66 -12.92 -0.07
C ALA A 27 -18.59 -13.30 -1.25
N THR A 28 -19.59 -12.46 -1.52
CA THR A 28 -20.52 -12.66 -2.65
C THR A 28 -19.82 -12.54 -3.99
N LEU A 29 -18.92 -11.57 -4.14
CA LEU A 29 -18.17 -11.35 -5.37
C LEU A 29 -17.18 -12.50 -5.62
N ALA A 30 -16.51 -12.98 -4.58
CA ALA A 30 -15.62 -14.13 -4.68
C ALA A 30 -16.38 -15.42 -5.05
N ASP A 31 -17.54 -15.66 -4.45
CA ASP A 31 -18.41 -16.81 -4.80
C ASP A 31 -18.93 -16.69 -6.24
N PHE A 32 -19.40 -15.51 -6.63
CA PHE A 32 -19.81 -15.21 -8.00
C PHE A 32 -18.67 -15.47 -8.98
N LEU A 33 -17.46 -14.95 -8.73
CA LEU A 33 -16.32 -15.15 -9.62
C LEU A 33 -15.90 -16.62 -9.68
N ASN A 34 -15.94 -17.35 -8.56
CA ASN A 34 -15.66 -18.78 -8.56
C ASN A 34 -16.60 -19.54 -9.52
N VAL A 35 -17.90 -19.25 -9.51
CA VAL A 35 -18.84 -19.91 -10.44
C VAL A 35 -18.73 -19.33 -11.85
N ALA A 36 -18.77 -18.02 -11.97
CA ALA A 36 -18.85 -17.32 -13.24
C ALA A 36 -17.59 -17.49 -14.10
N LEU A 37 -16.39 -17.51 -13.52
CA LEU A 37 -15.15 -17.75 -14.26
C LEU A 37 -15.04 -19.21 -14.74
N ASN A 38 -15.67 -20.16 -14.05
CA ASN A 38 -15.64 -21.58 -14.42
C ASN A 38 -16.74 -21.95 -15.43
N ASP A 39 -17.98 -21.52 -15.18
CA ASP A 39 -19.15 -21.93 -15.97
C ASP A 39 -19.50 -20.94 -17.10
N PHE A 40 -19.17 -19.65 -16.95
CA PHE A 40 -19.57 -18.58 -17.88
C PHE A 40 -18.47 -17.53 -18.13
N PRO A 41 -17.27 -17.94 -18.57
CA PRO A 41 -16.09 -17.06 -18.66
C PRO A 41 -16.28 -15.83 -19.57
N GLU A 42 -17.01 -15.99 -20.67
CA GLU A 42 -17.21 -14.94 -21.68
C GLU A 42 -18.46 -14.09 -21.45
N HIS A 43 -19.27 -14.41 -20.42
CA HIS A 43 -20.53 -13.70 -20.19
C HIS A 43 -20.25 -12.25 -19.74
N PRO A 44 -20.96 -11.23 -20.29
CA PRO A 44 -20.68 -9.83 -19.99
C PRO A 44 -20.78 -9.49 -18.50
N GLY A 45 -21.65 -10.18 -17.75
CA GLY A 45 -21.73 -10.05 -16.30
C GLY A 45 -20.49 -10.56 -15.55
N THR A 46 -19.85 -11.62 -16.05
CA THR A 46 -18.59 -12.15 -15.52
C THR A 46 -17.46 -11.15 -15.73
N LEU A 47 -17.36 -10.59 -16.94
CA LEU A 47 -16.37 -9.56 -17.28
C LEU A 47 -16.55 -8.30 -16.42
N GLN A 48 -17.80 -7.87 -16.21
CA GLN A 48 -18.10 -6.73 -15.34
C GLN A 48 -17.73 -7.02 -13.87
N GLY A 49 -18.08 -8.20 -13.36
CA GLY A 49 -17.72 -8.62 -12.00
C GLY A 49 -16.20 -8.71 -11.81
N LEU A 50 -15.49 -9.20 -12.81
CA LEU A 50 -14.02 -9.27 -12.80
C LEU A 50 -13.39 -7.87 -12.77
N GLY A 51 -13.96 -6.91 -13.51
CA GLY A 51 -13.55 -5.50 -13.44
C GLY A 51 -13.74 -4.90 -12.04
N ILE A 52 -14.91 -5.12 -11.42
CA ILE A 52 -15.20 -4.66 -10.05
C ILE A 52 -14.20 -5.25 -9.05
N TYR A 53 -13.93 -6.56 -9.15
CA TYR A 53 -12.95 -7.23 -8.31
C TYR A 53 -11.54 -6.66 -8.49
N ALA A 54 -11.15 -6.36 -9.73
CA ALA A 54 -9.86 -5.73 -10.03
C ALA A 54 -9.73 -4.33 -9.44
N ASP A 55 -10.76 -3.49 -9.57
CA ASP A 55 -10.78 -2.16 -8.96
C ASP A 55 -10.68 -2.22 -7.43
N GLU A 56 -11.34 -3.21 -6.83
CA GLU A 56 -11.31 -3.42 -5.39
C GLU A 56 -9.94 -3.94 -4.91
N ALA A 57 -9.32 -4.85 -5.67
CA ALA A 57 -7.96 -5.29 -5.42
C ALA A 57 -6.97 -4.12 -5.42
N ILE A 58 -7.14 -3.14 -6.32
CA ILE A 58 -6.35 -1.89 -6.34
C ILE A 58 -6.51 -1.11 -5.03
N LEU A 59 -7.74 -0.95 -4.54
CA LEU A 59 -7.98 -0.24 -3.28
C LEU A 59 -7.32 -0.94 -2.09
N ILE A 60 -7.46 -2.27 -1.99
CA ILE A 60 -6.86 -3.07 -0.92
C ILE A 60 -5.32 -3.05 -0.99
N ALA A 61 -4.75 -3.12 -2.19
CA ALA A 61 -3.31 -3.05 -2.39
C ALA A 61 -2.74 -1.69 -1.94
N ARG A 62 -3.43 -0.59 -2.26
CA ARG A 62 -3.07 0.76 -1.80
C ARG A 62 -3.15 0.87 -0.29
N ASP A 63 -4.23 0.37 0.33
CA ASP A 63 -4.36 0.37 1.79
C ASP A 63 -3.25 -0.47 2.47
N THR A 64 -2.91 -1.63 1.91
CA THR A 64 -1.79 -2.46 2.38
C THR A 64 -0.46 -1.69 2.38
N VAL A 65 -0.20 -0.88 1.35
CA VAL A 65 0.97 0.00 1.31
C VAL A 65 0.88 1.13 2.33
N ILE A 66 -0.29 1.75 2.49
CA ILE A 66 -0.48 2.85 3.46
C ILE A 66 -0.26 2.37 4.90
N GLN A 67 -0.81 1.20 5.24
CA GLN A 67 -0.78 0.65 6.58
C GLN A 67 0.56 -0.01 6.94
N ALA A 68 1.12 -0.81 6.02
CA ALA A 68 2.29 -1.64 6.30
C ALA A 68 3.54 -1.23 5.50
N GLY A 69 3.42 -0.41 4.46
CA GLY A 69 4.51 -0.17 3.50
C GLY A 69 4.93 -1.44 2.75
N ASP A 70 4.06 -2.46 2.71
CA ASP A 70 4.37 -3.75 2.09
C ASP A 70 4.03 -3.74 0.60
N TYR A 71 4.88 -3.04 -0.17
CA TYR A 71 4.76 -3.01 -1.62
C TYR A 71 4.82 -4.40 -2.25
N LYS A 72 5.55 -5.36 -1.65
CA LYS A 72 5.64 -6.70 -2.24
C LYS A 72 4.28 -7.38 -2.15
N LYS A 73 3.69 -7.42 -0.95
CA LYS A 73 2.37 -8.02 -0.74
C LYS A 73 1.29 -7.35 -1.60
N ALA A 74 1.32 -6.02 -1.69
CA ALA A 74 0.38 -5.27 -2.53
C ALA A 74 0.52 -5.65 -4.02
N ILE A 75 1.76 -5.74 -4.55
CA ILE A 75 1.99 -6.16 -5.93
C ILE A 75 1.56 -7.62 -6.17
N ASP A 76 1.91 -8.55 -5.28
CA ASP A 76 1.52 -9.96 -5.36
C ASP A 76 -0.02 -10.10 -5.45
N GLN A 77 -0.75 -9.29 -4.67
CA GLN A 77 -2.22 -9.28 -4.71
C GLN A 77 -2.78 -8.80 -6.05
N LEU A 78 -2.20 -7.73 -6.63
CA LEU A 78 -2.61 -7.23 -7.94
C LEU A 78 -2.24 -8.19 -9.08
N ASP A 79 -1.12 -8.88 -8.96
CA ASP A 79 -0.68 -9.90 -9.92
C ASP A 79 -1.64 -11.10 -9.93
N ALA A 80 -2.12 -11.52 -8.75
CA ALA A 80 -3.16 -12.53 -8.63
C ALA A 80 -4.47 -12.09 -9.31
N ALA A 81 -4.88 -10.82 -9.14
CA ALA A 81 -6.05 -10.28 -9.82
C ALA A 81 -5.85 -10.22 -11.35
N SER A 82 -4.66 -9.82 -11.80
CA SER A 82 -4.29 -9.77 -13.21
C SER A 82 -4.28 -11.15 -13.86
N SER A 83 -3.91 -12.19 -13.11
CA SER A 83 -3.87 -13.59 -13.59
C SER A 83 -5.24 -14.11 -14.01
N TYR A 84 -6.34 -13.59 -13.46
CA TYR A 84 -7.68 -13.95 -13.91
C TYR A 84 -7.98 -13.47 -15.33
N PHE A 85 -7.47 -12.29 -15.72
CA PHE A 85 -7.63 -11.79 -17.09
C PHE A 85 -6.81 -12.63 -18.08
N ASP A 86 -5.57 -12.97 -17.72
CA ASP A 86 -4.69 -13.83 -18.52
C ASP A 86 -5.29 -15.23 -18.71
N SER A 87 -5.83 -15.82 -17.64
CA SER A 87 -6.47 -17.15 -17.67
C SER A 87 -7.71 -17.21 -18.59
N LEU A 88 -8.32 -16.06 -18.86
CA LEU A 88 -9.48 -15.92 -19.74
C LEU A 88 -9.12 -15.40 -21.14
N ASP A 89 -7.83 -15.27 -21.47
CA ASP A 89 -7.33 -14.67 -22.72
C ASP A 89 -7.88 -13.25 -22.96
N LEU A 90 -8.21 -12.54 -21.87
CA LEU A 90 -8.71 -11.17 -21.92
C LEU A 90 -7.56 -10.17 -22.00
N PRO A 91 -7.78 -9.00 -22.63
CA PRO A 91 -6.79 -7.93 -22.57
C PRO A 91 -6.49 -7.56 -21.11
N PRO A 92 -5.22 -7.25 -20.78
CA PRO A 92 -4.86 -6.91 -19.41
C PRO A 92 -5.63 -5.68 -18.96
N TYR A 93 -6.15 -5.72 -17.74
CA TYR A 93 -6.88 -4.59 -17.16
C TYR A 93 -5.90 -3.45 -16.87
N GLN A 94 -5.94 -2.43 -17.71
CA GLN A 94 -4.99 -1.32 -17.69
C GLN A 94 -4.80 -0.68 -16.30
N PRO A 95 -5.86 -0.46 -15.49
CA PRO A 95 -5.69 0.06 -14.12
C PRO A 95 -4.83 -0.82 -13.21
N LEU A 96 -4.91 -2.16 -13.34
CA LEU A 96 -4.04 -3.07 -12.57
C LEU A 96 -2.58 -2.94 -13.02
N VAL A 97 -2.35 -2.90 -14.34
CA VAL A 97 -1.00 -2.78 -14.91
C VAL A 97 -0.33 -1.48 -14.48
N ASP A 98 -1.04 -0.35 -14.57
CA ASP A 98 -0.56 0.95 -14.15
C ASP A 98 -0.26 0.99 -12.64
N GLU A 99 -1.14 0.43 -11.80
CA GLU A 99 -0.93 0.38 -10.35
C GLU A 99 0.28 -0.49 -9.98
N ILE A 100 0.41 -1.68 -10.57
CA ILE A 100 1.56 -2.57 -10.37
C ILE A 100 2.85 -1.83 -10.71
N ALA A 101 2.90 -1.16 -11.86
CA ALA A 101 4.07 -0.39 -12.29
C ALA A 101 4.39 0.76 -11.31
N ALA A 102 3.37 1.48 -10.85
CA ALA A 102 3.52 2.55 -9.86
C ALA A 102 4.08 2.02 -8.53
N LEU A 103 3.53 0.93 -8.00
CA LEU A 103 3.98 0.29 -6.76
C LEU A 103 5.40 -0.29 -6.91
N GLN A 104 5.74 -0.89 -8.05
CA GLN A 104 7.10 -1.37 -8.32
C GLN A 104 8.14 -0.25 -8.31
N GLN A 105 7.78 0.93 -8.82
CA GLN A 105 8.64 2.10 -8.77
C GLN A 105 8.72 2.68 -7.36
N MET A 106 7.61 2.73 -6.61
CA MET A 106 7.56 3.25 -5.24
C MET A 106 8.25 2.32 -4.22
N ARG A 107 8.32 1.02 -4.50
CA ARG A 107 9.00 0.03 -3.66
C ARG A 107 10.47 0.33 -3.39
N PHE A 108 11.15 0.99 -4.33
CA PHE A 108 12.58 1.28 -4.23
C PHE A 108 12.84 2.78 -4.27
N ILE A 109 13.48 3.31 -3.23
CA ILE A 109 13.84 4.73 -3.20
C ILE A 109 14.95 5.03 -4.20
N THR A 110 14.78 6.08 -5.00
CA THR A 110 15.80 6.60 -5.92
C THR A 110 16.49 7.82 -5.31
N ARG A 111 17.70 8.13 -5.78
CA ARG A 111 18.46 9.27 -5.28
C ARG A 111 17.73 10.59 -5.51
N GLU A 112 17.10 10.73 -6.67
CA GLU A 112 16.31 11.93 -7.05
C GLU A 112 15.15 12.15 -6.07
N ARG A 113 14.34 11.12 -5.81
CA ARG A 113 13.24 11.20 -4.82
C ARG A 113 13.76 11.45 -3.41
N PHE A 114 14.83 10.77 -3.02
CA PHE A 114 15.43 10.99 -1.71
C PHE A 114 16.00 12.40 -1.55
N ASP A 115 16.46 13.02 -2.63
CA ASP A 115 16.98 14.39 -2.59
C ASP A 115 15.85 15.42 -2.35
N LEU A 116 14.67 15.17 -2.91
CA LEU A 116 13.46 15.98 -2.69
C LEU A 116 13.04 16.02 -1.20
N VAL A 117 13.35 14.98 -0.43
CA VAL A 117 13.09 14.94 1.02
C VAL A 117 13.99 15.96 1.73
N LYS A 118 13.44 17.02 2.31
CA LYS A 118 14.20 18.10 2.97
C LYS A 118 14.05 18.08 4.49
N LYS A 119 15.06 18.63 5.18
CA LYS A 119 15.01 18.81 6.62
C LYS A 119 13.76 19.62 7.00
N ASN A 120 13.16 19.28 8.13
CA ASN A 120 11.93 19.87 8.67
C ASN A 120 10.63 19.44 7.97
N MET A 121 10.69 18.55 6.95
CA MET A 121 9.49 17.91 6.41
C MET A 121 8.81 17.01 7.43
N THR A 122 7.49 16.94 7.34
CA THR A 122 6.65 16.03 8.12
C THR A 122 6.74 14.60 7.60
N MET A 123 6.37 13.64 8.44
CA MET A 123 6.25 12.23 8.06
C MET A 123 5.39 12.02 6.80
N ASP A 124 4.33 12.81 6.65
CA ASP A 124 3.40 12.72 5.52
C ASP A 124 4.05 13.21 4.22
N GLU A 125 4.67 14.39 4.25
CA GLU A 125 5.44 14.91 3.10
C GLU A 125 6.55 13.94 2.67
N VAL A 126 7.22 13.29 3.63
CA VAL A 126 8.23 12.27 3.29
C VAL A 126 7.58 11.04 2.66
N LYS A 127 6.40 10.59 3.11
CA LYS A 127 5.67 9.47 2.50
C LYS A 127 5.23 9.77 1.07
N GLU A 128 4.78 10.99 0.79
CA GLU A 128 4.39 11.39 -0.56
C GLU A 128 5.57 11.40 -1.54
N ILE A 129 6.76 11.80 -1.06
CA ILE A 129 7.96 11.90 -1.90
C ILE A 129 8.69 10.56 -2.02
N ALA A 130 8.93 9.89 -0.90
CA ALA A 130 9.77 8.70 -0.80
C ALA A 130 8.98 7.38 -0.78
N GLY A 131 7.66 7.44 -0.61
CA GLY A 131 6.80 6.29 -0.38
C GLY A 131 6.64 5.93 1.10
N TYR A 132 5.79 4.94 1.36
CA TYR A 132 5.53 4.42 2.69
C TYR A 132 6.66 3.49 3.12
N PRO A 133 7.35 3.75 4.25
CA PRO A 133 8.36 2.83 4.74
C PRO A 133 7.70 1.52 5.18
N TYR A 134 8.39 0.39 4.97
CA TYR A 134 7.92 -0.88 5.50
C TYR A 134 7.92 -0.83 7.04
N TYR A 135 6.83 -1.24 7.69
CA TYR A 135 6.70 -1.07 9.15
C TYR A 135 7.83 -1.75 9.94
N GLN A 136 8.33 -2.91 9.49
CA GLN A 136 9.47 -3.60 10.13
C GLN A 136 10.80 -2.84 9.97
N ASN A 137 10.88 -1.94 9.00
CA ASN A 137 12.04 -1.09 8.73
C ASN A 137 12.01 0.23 9.53
N ILE A 138 10.95 0.47 10.30
CA ILE A 138 10.82 1.64 11.18
C ILE A 138 11.42 1.28 12.54
N GLN A 139 12.49 1.97 12.93
CA GLN A 139 13.14 1.81 14.23
C GLN A 139 12.85 3.02 15.12
N ARG A 140 12.12 2.79 16.21
CA ARG A 140 11.88 3.81 17.23
C ARG A 140 12.92 3.68 18.33
N ASN A 141 13.69 4.74 18.55
CA ASN A 141 14.64 4.85 19.64
C ASN A 141 14.14 5.89 20.65
N GLU A 142 13.39 5.42 21.64
CA GLU A 142 12.82 6.28 22.70
C GLU A 142 13.90 6.95 23.55
N LYS A 143 15.05 6.29 23.75
CA LYS A 143 16.17 6.86 24.53
C LYS A 143 16.77 8.10 23.86
N GLN A 144 16.81 8.12 22.54
CA GLN A 144 17.28 9.27 21.76
C GLN A 144 16.14 10.18 21.29
N GLY A 145 14.87 9.76 21.45
CA GLY A 145 13.70 10.45 20.93
C GLY A 145 13.71 10.56 19.41
N VAL A 146 14.23 9.53 18.73
CA VAL A 146 14.42 9.49 17.27
C VAL A 146 13.70 8.29 16.67
N GLU A 147 12.97 8.51 15.58
CA GLU A 147 12.38 7.46 14.75
C GLU A 147 13.14 7.39 13.42
N THR A 148 13.62 6.21 13.04
CA THR A 148 14.41 5.99 11.83
C THR A 148 13.62 5.16 10.85
N TRP A 149 13.45 5.62 9.62
CA TRP A 149 12.75 4.92 8.56
C TRP A 149 13.75 4.43 7.52
N LEU A 150 13.76 3.13 7.24
CA LEU A 150 14.66 2.52 6.26
C LEU A 150 13.92 2.19 4.95
N TYR A 151 14.37 2.81 3.87
CA TYR A 151 13.86 2.63 2.51
C TYR A 151 14.81 1.78 1.69
N ARG A 152 14.31 0.72 1.07
CA ARG A 152 15.13 -0.19 0.24
C ARG A 152 15.52 0.49 -1.08
N LYS A 153 16.75 0.28 -1.54
CA LYS A 153 17.25 0.75 -2.84
C LYS A 153 17.25 -0.37 -3.87
N ARG A 154 17.15 -0.02 -5.15
CA ARG A 154 17.18 -0.99 -6.26
C ARG A 154 18.54 -1.71 -6.36
N GLU A 155 19.64 -0.98 -6.16
CA GLU A 155 21.01 -1.52 -6.12
C GLU A 155 21.31 -2.29 -4.83
N GLY A 156 20.32 -2.44 -3.96
CA GLY A 156 20.43 -3.01 -2.63
C GLY A 156 21.01 -2.04 -1.58
N GLY A 157 20.90 -2.46 -0.32
CA GLY A 157 21.07 -1.56 0.83
C GLY A 157 19.82 -0.71 1.09
N ALA A 158 19.94 0.28 1.97
CA ALA A 158 18.82 1.13 2.37
C ALA A 158 19.23 2.58 2.65
N ALA A 159 18.33 3.49 2.33
CA ALA A 159 18.39 4.89 2.74
C ALA A 159 17.64 5.06 4.07
N ALA A 160 18.22 5.80 5.01
CA ALA A 160 17.58 6.12 6.28
C ALA A 160 17.09 7.57 6.30
N VAL A 161 15.86 7.76 6.78
CA VAL A 161 15.34 9.08 7.15
C VAL A 161 15.16 9.10 8.67
N TYR A 162 15.66 10.14 9.32
CA TYR A 162 15.60 10.28 10.78
C TYR A 162 14.63 11.39 11.17
N PHE A 163 13.63 11.02 11.95
CA PHE A 163 12.60 11.89 12.48
C PHE A 163 12.79 12.10 13.97
N LYS A 164 12.46 13.31 14.44
CA LYS A 164 12.46 13.63 15.86
C LYS A 164 11.08 13.32 16.44
N MET A 165 10.98 12.38 17.39
CA MET A 165 9.69 11.93 17.94
C MET A 165 8.88 13.06 18.61
N LYS A 166 9.56 14.06 19.19
CA LYS A 166 8.88 15.21 19.83
C LYS A 166 8.12 16.10 18.85
N THR A 167 8.56 16.19 17.61
CA THR A 167 7.99 17.12 16.62
C THR A 167 7.45 16.41 15.38
N SER A 168 7.71 15.10 15.25
CA SER A 168 7.43 14.28 14.06
C SER A 168 7.96 14.88 12.76
N LYS A 169 9.11 15.57 12.86
CA LYS A 169 9.78 16.22 11.72
C LYS A 169 11.11 15.57 11.43
N MET A 170 11.42 15.46 10.14
CA MET A 170 12.70 14.96 9.66
C MET A 170 13.80 15.93 10.10
N TYR A 171 14.81 15.44 10.81
CA TYR A 171 15.96 16.25 11.21
C TYR A 171 17.23 15.89 10.45
N ASN A 172 17.32 14.66 9.92
CA ASN A 172 18.46 14.19 9.13
C ASN A 172 18.03 13.11 8.12
N LYS A 173 18.82 12.92 7.06
CA LYS A 173 18.65 11.87 6.05
C LYS A 173 20.00 11.32 5.61
N ASN A 174 20.09 10.03 5.35
CA ASN A 174 21.28 9.38 4.81
C ASN A 174 20.91 8.36 3.74
N PHE A 175 21.30 8.60 2.49
CA PHE A 175 21.00 7.71 1.36
C PHE A 175 21.82 6.40 1.37
N GLU A 176 22.95 6.37 2.06
CA GLU A 176 23.86 5.23 2.18
C GLU A 176 23.90 4.69 3.62
N ALA A 177 22.76 4.71 4.32
CA ALA A 177 22.69 4.28 5.72
C ALA A 177 22.98 2.79 5.91
N VAL A 178 22.51 1.94 4.99
CA VAL A 178 22.84 0.51 4.96
C VAL A 178 23.56 0.22 3.66
N LYS A 179 24.84 -0.15 3.76
CA LYS A 179 25.62 -0.73 2.66
C LYS A 179 25.52 -2.24 2.77
N ILE A 180 25.22 -2.91 1.66
CA ILE A 180 25.36 -4.37 1.61
C ILE A 180 26.87 -4.63 1.77
N LYS A 181 27.27 -5.30 2.85
CA LYS A 181 28.54 -6.02 2.82
C LYS A 181 28.30 -7.18 1.87
N VAL A 182 28.79 -7.08 0.64
CA VAL A 182 29.04 -8.27 -0.17
C VAL A 182 30.03 -9.08 0.66
N VAL A 183 29.56 -10.15 1.28
CA VAL A 183 30.46 -11.17 1.82
C VAL A 183 30.94 -11.89 0.56
N GLU A 184 32.17 -11.55 0.16
CA GLU A 184 32.91 -12.23 -0.89
C GLU A 184 33.14 -13.70 -0.53
#